data_AF-A0A531LH54-F1
#
_entry.id   AF-A0A531LH54-F1
#
_cell.length_a   1.000
_cell.length_b   1.000
_cell.length_c   1.000
_cell.angle_alpha   90.00
_cell.angle_beta   90.00
_cell.angle_gamma   90.00
#
_symmetry.space_group_name_H-M   'P 1'
#
loop_
_entity.id
_entity.type
_entity.pdbx_description
1 polymer ?
#
loop_
_entity_poly.entity_id
_entity_poly.type
_entity_poly.pdbx_seq_one_letter_code
_entity_poly.pdbx_strand_id
1 'polypeptide(L)'
;FLESVTGVGISALSAMLLVIGLAGVAGTWCIGQLLHTRLFSILIVIPLVMSILAVAVIALGSAPVPVALLLLAWGFFGTAAPVAWGTWLSRTLPDDAEAGGGLQVATIQLAITGGAAIGGTLFDAIGWWGAFAFGAALLCGSSLLALVAWRTTRRALP
;
A
#
# COMPACT_ATOMS: atom_id res chain seq x y z
N PHE A 1 -10.46 11.29 -11.34
CA PHE A 1 -11.33 10.34 -10.60
C PHE A 1 -12.12 11.04 -9.49
N LEU A 2 -11.49 11.56 -8.43
CA LEU A 2 -12.23 12.18 -7.31
C LEU A 2 -13.09 13.38 -7.74
N GLU A 3 -12.58 14.20 -8.65
CA GLU A 3 -13.34 15.31 -9.23
C GLU A 3 -14.26 14.85 -10.37
N SER A 4 -13.73 14.06 -11.31
CA SER A 4 -14.42 13.70 -12.55
C SER A 4 -15.43 12.55 -12.47
N VAL A 5 -15.28 11.64 -11.50
CA VAL A 5 -16.12 10.44 -11.32
C VAL A 5 -16.88 10.52 -10.00
N THR A 6 -16.20 10.91 -8.93
CA THR A 6 -16.81 11.03 -7.60
C THR A 6 -17.53 12.38 -7.41
N GLY A 7 -17.31 13.36 -8.30
CA GLY A 7 -18.01 14.65 -8.32
C GLY A 7 -17.63 15.59 -7.18
N VAL A 8 -16.44 15.41 -6.60
CA VAL A 8 -15.99 16.17 -5.42
C VAL A 8 -15.38 17.50 -5.86
N GLY A 9 -15.90 18.61 -5.33
CA GLY A 9 -15.35 19.95 -5.59
C GLY A 9 -13.93 20.14 -5.00
N ILE A 10 -13.18 21.10 -5.54
CA ILE A 10 -11.77 21.35 -5.22
C ILE A 10 -11.49 21.43 -3.71
N SER A 11 -12.30 22.18 -2.95
CA SER A 11 -12.12 22.32 -1.50
C SER A 11 -12.31 21.00 -0.74
N ALA A 12 -13.27 20.18 -1.16
CA ALA A 12 -13.52 18.87 -0.55
C ALA A 12 -12.42 17.87 -0.93
N LEU A 13 -11.84 17.95 -2.13
CA LEU A 13 -10.68 17.16 -2.53
C LEU A 13 -9.47 17.49 -1.63
N SER A 14 -9.16 18.77 -1.43
CA SER A 14 -8.07 19.17 -0.52
C SER A 14 -8.31 18.68 0.92
N ALA A 15 -9.54 18.76 1.42
CA ALA A 15 -9.90 18.24 2.74
C ALA A 15 -9.72 16.71 2.82
N MET A 16 -10.10 15.97 1.78
CA MET A 16 -9.87 14.52 1.72
C MET A 16 -8.38 14.19 1.74
N LEU A 17 -7.55 14.89 0.96
CA LEU A 17 -6.09 14.69 0.97
C LEU A 17 -5.47 15.00 2.33
N LEU A 18 -5.94 16.05 3.02
CA LEU A 18 -5.51 16.38 4.38
C LEU A 18 -5.84 15.24 5.35
N VAL A 19 -7.07 14.73 5.30
CA VAL A 19 -7.53 13.62 6.15
C VAL A 19 -6.74 12.34 5.88
N ILE A 20 -6.42 12.04 4.62
CA ILE A 20 -5.53 10.92 4.26
C ILE A 20 -4.15 11.10 4.90
N GLY A 21 -3.58 12.30 4.85
CA GLY A 21 -2.30 12.62 5.47
C GLY A 21 -2.32 12.40 6.99
N LEU A 22 -3.35 12.91 7.68
CA LEU A 22 -3.53 12.72 9.12
C LEU A 22 -3.72 11.25 9.50
N ALA A 23 -4.53 10.51 8.73
CA ALA A 23 -4.72 9.08 8.90
C ALA A 23 -3.39 8.33 8.72
N GLY A 24 -2.56 8.74 7.76
CA GLY A 24 -1.25 8.17 7.52
C GLY A 24 -0.26 8.38 8.67
N VAL A 25 -0.27 9.55 9.32
CA VAL A 25 0.53 9.79 10.53
C VAL A 25 0.08 8.87 11.67
N ALA A 26 -1.23 8.75 11.88
CA ALA A 26 -1.79 7.85 12.90
C ALA A 26 -1.45 6.37 12.63
N GLY A 27 -1.52 5.95 11.36
CA GLY A 27 -1.20 4.59 10.92
C GLY A 27 0.26 4.22 11.15
N THR A 28 1.17 5.11 10.77
CA THR A 28 2.62 4.95 11.01
C THR A 28 2.93 4.83 12.50
N TRP A 29 2.34 5.67 13.35
CA TRP A 29 2.53 5.60 14.79
C TRP A 29 2.03 4.29 15.39
N CYS A 30 0.83 3.85 14.99
CA CYS A 30 0.23 2.60 15.46
C CYS A 30 1.08 1.38 15.05
N ILE A 31 1.52 1.32 13.80
CA ILE A 31 2.28 0.18 13.29
C ILE A 31 3.72 0.14 13.82
N GLY A 32 4.32 1.29 14.11
CA GLY A 32 5.58 1.37 14.85
C GLY A 32 5.54 0.58 16.16
N GLN A 33 4.42 0.64 16.90
CA GLN A 33 4.24 -0.12 18.15
C GLN A 33 4.05 -1.63 17.89
N LEU A 34 3.30 -2.01 16.86
CA LEU A 34 3.01 -3.41 16.54
C LEU A 34 4.19 -4.16 15.88
N LEU A 35 5.14 -3.43 15.28
CA LEU A 35 6.31 -4.00 14.58
C LEU A 35 7.29 -4.75 15.50
N HIS A 36 7.23 -4.50 16.80
CA HIS A 36 8.07 -5.20 17.78
C HIS A 36 7.68 -6.68 17.98
N THR A 37 6.44 -7.06 17.68
CA THR A 37 5.92 -8.41 18.02
C THR A 37 5.48 -9.25 16.82
N ARG A 38 5.06 -8.66 15.68
CA ARG A 38 4.38 -9.41 14.58
C ARG A 38 4.72 -8.97 13.14
N LEU A 39 6.00 -8.76 12.84
CA LEU A 39 6.46 -8.24 11.54
C LEU A 39 5.93 -9.01 10.30
N PHE A 40 5.96 -10.34 10.31
CA PHE A 40 5.41 -11.16 9.21
C PHE A 40 3.89 -11.05 9.04
N SER A 41 3.14 -10.88 10.15
CA SER A 41 1.69 -10.76 10.07
C SER A 41 1.29 -9.44 9.39
N ILE A 42 2.05 -8.38 9.66
CA ILE A 42 1.86 -7.05 9.06
C ILE A 42 2.15 -7.09 7.55
N LEU A 43 3.23 -7.78 7.15
CA LEU A 43 3.62 -7.96 5.75
C LEU A 43 2.58 -8.71 4.89
N ILE A 44 1.72 -9.53 5.51
CA ILE A 44 0.65 -10.27 4.83
C ILE A 44 -0.65 -9.46 4.82
N VAL A 45 -1.04 -8.92 5.98
CA VAL A 45 -2.34 -8.28 6.20
C VAL A 45 -2.43 -6.94 5.47
N ILE A 46 -1.38 -6.10 5.50
CA ILE A 46 -1.44 -4.77 4.86
C ILE A 46 -1.68 -4.89 3.35
N PRO A 47 -0.89 -5.66 2.57
CA PRO A 47 -1.15 -5.78 1.13
C PRO A 47 -2.54 -6.35 0.83
N LEU A 48 -3.02 -7.30 1.63
CA LEU A 48 -4.36 -7.86 1.47
C LEU A 48 -5.46 -6.80 1.70
N VAL A 49 -5.36 -6.02 2.78
CA VAL A 49 -6.29 -4.92 3.07
C VAL A 49 -6.25 -3.88 1.95
N MET A 50 -5.06 -3.51 1.46
CA MET A 50 -4.92 -2.58 0.33
C MET A 50 -5.53 -3.11 -0.96
N SER A 51 -5.40 -4.41 -1.23
CA SER A 51 -6.07 -5.05 -2.37
C SER A 51 -7.60 -4.94 -2.26
N ILE A 52 -8.16 -5.20 -1.07
CA ILE A 52 -9.60 -5.05 -0.81
C ILE A 52 -10.05 -3.59 -0.98
N LEU A 53 -9.29 -2.62 -0.45
CA LEU A 53 -9.61 -1.20 -0.61
C LEU A 53 -9.58 -0.77 -2.08
N ALA A 54 -8.60 -1.23 -2.87
CA ALA A 54 -8.51 -0.93 -4.29
C ALA A 54 -9.75 -1.45 -5.06
N VAL A 55 -10.20 -2.67 -4.77
CA VAL A 55 -11.42 -3.24 -5.35
C VAL A 55 -12.67 -2.48 -4.87
N ALA A 56 -12.73 -2.11 -3.60
CA ALA A 56 -13.84 -1.35 -3.04
C ALA A 56 -13.96 0.05 -3.66
N VAL A 57 -12.85 0.72 -3.98
CA VAL A 57 -12.85 2.00 -4.70
C VAL A 57 -13.42 1.84 -6.11
N ILE A 58 -13.16 0.72 -6.78
CA ILE A 58 -13.77 0.43 -8.09
C ILE A 58 -15.30 0.32 -7.95
N ALA A 59 -15.78 -0.42 -6.94
CA ALA A 59 -17.20 -0.68 -6.74
C ALA A 59 -17.99 0.53 -6.22
N LEU A 60 -17.39 1.32 -5.33
CA LEU A 60 -18.06 2.42 -4.60
C LEU A 60 -17.65 3.81 -5.12
N GLY A 61 -16.90 3.87 -6.23
CA GLY A 61 -16.25 5.06 -6.73
C GLY A 61 -17.14 6.23 -7.13
N SER A 62 -18.43 5.96 -7.32
CA SER A 62 -19.47 6.94 -7.64
C SER A 62 -20.06 7.65 -6.41
N ALA A 63 -19.76 7.17 -5.20
CA ALA A 63 -20.32 7.70 -3.96
C ALA A 63 -19.23 8.41 -3.13
N PRO A 64 -19.32 9.75 -2.92
CA PRO A 64 -18.25 10.53 -2.29
C PRO A 64 -17.98 10.18 -0.82
N VAL A 65 -19.01 9.85 -0.04
CA VAL A 65 -18.84 9.47 1.37
C VAL A 65 -18.11 8.12 1.52
N PRO A 66 -18.53 7.03 0.84
CA PRO A 66 -17.77 5.79 0.81
C PRO A 66 -16.33 5.96 0.33
N VAL A 67 -16.10 6.74 -0.73
CA VAL A 67 -14.74 7.00 -1.23
C VAL A 67 -13.89 7.73 -0.19
N ALA A 68 -14.43 8.72 0.52
CA ALA A 68 -13.70 9.40 1.58
C ALA A 68 -13.26 8.45 2.72
N LEU A 69 -14.15 7.53 3.13
CA LEU A 69 -13.84 6.52 4.15
C LEU A 69 -12.79 5.52 3.67
N LEU A 70 -12.90 5.08 2.40
CA LEU A 70 -11.91 4.20 1.78
C LEU A 70 -10.53 4.87 1.69
N LEU A 71 -10.49 6.15 1.35
CA LEU A 71 -9.26 6.94 1.29
C LEU A 71 -8.66 7.16 2.68
N LEU A 72 -9.48 7.40 3.71
CA LEU A 72 -9.02 7.47 5.09
C LEU A 72 -8.37 6.15 5.52
N ALA A 73 -9.00 5.02 5.21
CA ALA A 73 -8.43 3.70 5.47
C ALA A 73 -7.14 3.48 4.66
N TRP A 74 -7.11 3.91 3.40
CA TRP A 74 -5.92 3.85 2.55
C TRP A 74 -4.75 4.62 3.16
N GLY A 75 -4.99 5.84 3.62
CA GLY A 75 -3.99 6.65 4.32
C GLY A 75 -3.42 5.90 5.53
N PHE A 76 -4.30 5.37 6.38
CA PHE A 76 -3.91 4.66 7.60
C PHE A 76 -3.03 3.43 7.35
N PHE A 77 -3.41 2.56 6.42
CA PHE A 77 -2.68 1.31 6.20
C PHE A 77 -1.52 1.45 5.20
N GLY A 78 -1.64 2.34 4.21
CA GLY A 78 -0.66 2.50 3.13
C GLY A 78 0.67 3.09 3.60
N THR A 79 0.65 3.98 4.59
CA THR A 79 1.88 4.63 5.10
C THR A 79 2.72 3.74 6.00
N ALA A 80 2.18 2.62 6.43
CA ALA A 80 2.83 1.78 7.41
C ALA A 80 3.77 0.71 6.82
N ALA A 81 3.57 0.36 5.54
CA ALA A 81 4.44 -0.58 4.84
C ALA A 81 5.90 -0.10 4.73
N PRO A 82 6.20 1.17 4.38
CA PRO A 82 7.57 1.69 4.36
C PRO A 82 8.29 1.57 5.71
N VAL A 83 7.59 1.81 6.81
CA VAL A 83 8.14 1.73 8.18
C VAL A 83 8.47 0.29 8.55
N ALA A 84 7.58 -0.65 8.18
CA ALA A 84 7.80 -2.07 8.38
C ALA A 84 9.04 -2.57 7.59
N TRP A 85 9.16 -2.20 6.32
CA TRP A 85 10.28 -2.61 5.48
C TRP A 85 11.60 -2.01 5.93
N GLY A 86 11.64 -0.71 6.27
CA GLY A 86 12.85 -0.07 6.80
C GLY A 86 13.32 -0.74 8.09
N THR A 87 12.39 -1.09 8.99
CA THR A 87 12.70 -1.81 10.24
C THR A 87 13.17 -3.24 9.97
N TRP A 88 12.60 -3.93 8.97
CA TRP A 88 13.03 -5.27 8.60
C TRP A 88 14.43 -5.28 7.99
N LEU A 89 14.72 -4.33 7.09
CA LEU A 89 16.02 -4.21 6.45
C LEU A 89 17.13 -4.00 7.48
N SER A 90 16.94 -3.04 8.40
CA SER A 90 17.94 -2.76 9.44
C SER A 90 18.19 -3.93 10.39
N ARG A 91 17.20 -4.80 10.60
CA ARG A 91 17.35 -6.04 11.38
C ARG A 91 17.99 -7.18 10.60
N THR A 92 17.82 -7.23 9.28
CA THR A 92 18.25 -8.35 8.44
C THR A 92 19.66 -8.14 7.88
N LEU A 93 20.03 -6.90 7.57
CA LEU A 93 21.38 -6.52 7.15
C LEU A 93 21.92 -5.37 8.03
N PRO A 94 22.24 -5.62 9.31
CA PRO A 94 22.74 -4.57 10.21
C PRO A 94 24.12 -4.03 9.78
N ASP A 95 24.99 -4.90 9.27
CA ASP A 95 26.37 -4.52 8.89
C ASP A 95 26.44 -3.82 7.50
N ASP A 96 25.46 -4.06 6.63
CA ASP A 96 25.38 -3.52 5.26
C ASP A 96 24.11 -2.68 5.02
N ALA A 97 23.61 -2.02 6.07
CA ALA A 97 22.33 -1.31 6.03
C ALA A 97 22.29 -0.20 4.96
N GLU A 98 23.42 0.45 4.66
CA GLU A 98 23.51 1.50 3.64
C GLU A 98 23.37 0.93 2.22
N ALA A 99 24.06 -0.18 1.92
CA ALA A 99 23.95 -0.87 0.63
C ALA A 99 22.56 -1.49 0.44
N GLY A 100 22.04 -2.15 1.48
CA GLY A 100 20.68 -2.70 1.49
C GLY A 100 19.62 -1.62 1.31
N GLY A 101 19.82 -0.45 1.92
CA GLY A 101 18.94 0.71 1.81
C GLY A 101 18.91 1.27 0.40
N GLY A 102 20.08 1.42 -0.22
CA GLY A 102 20.21 1.85 -1.62
C GLY A 102 19.48 0.91 -2.59
N LEU A 103 19.65 -0.41 -2.43
CA LEU A 103 18.95 -1.41 -3.24
C LEU A 103 17.43 -1.37 -3.04
N GLN A 104 16.97 -1.19 -1.79
CA GLN A 104 15.54 -1.05 -1.48
C GLN A 104 14.94 0.17 -2.18
N VAL A 105 15.61 1.34 -2.10
CA VAL A 105 15.15 2.55 -2.78
C VAL A 105 15.11 2.35 -4.29
N ALA A 106 16.17 1.80 -4.90
CA ALA A 106 16.22 1.54 -6.33
C ALA A 106 15.07 0.63 -6.79
N THR A 107 14.78 -0.42 -6.03
CA THR A 107 13.68 -1.36 -6.29
C THR A 107 12.32 -0.68 -6.20
N ILE A 108 12.10 0.14 -5.16
CA ILE A 108 10.85 0.90 -4.99
C ILE A 108 10.68 1.88 -6.16
N GLN A 109 11.72 2.61 -6.55
CA GLN A 109 11.65 3.57 -7.66
C GLN A 109 11.38 2.89 -9.01
N LEU A 110 12.00 1.72 -9.24
CA LEU A 110 11.72 0.91 -10.43
C LEU A 110 10.25 0.45 -10.44
N ALA A 111 9.75 -0.02 -9.30
CA ALA A 111 8.36 -0.44 -9.16
C ALA A 111 7.36 0.72 -9.33
N ILE A 112 7.66 1.91 -8.79
CA ILE A 112 6.84 3.11 -8.98
C ILE A 112 6.81 3.52 -10.45
N THR A 113 7.98 3.56 -11.10
CA THR A 113 8.09 3.95 -12.51
C THR A 113 7.38 2.96 -13.42
N GLY A 114 7.64 1.65 -13.25
CA GLY A 114 6.98 0.59 -14.00
C GLY A 114 5.48 0.54 -13.74
N GLY A 115 5.06 0.69 -12.48
CA GLY A 115 3.66 0.75 -12.08
C GLY A 115 2.92 1.95 -12.66
N ALA A 116 3.57 3.12 -12.71
CA ALA A 116 3.02 4.32 -13.35
C ALA A 116 2.90 4.14 -14.87
N ALA A 117 3.91 3.56 -15.53
CA ALA A 117 3.87 3.30 -16.97
C ALA A 117 2.77 2.29 -17.35
N ILE A 118 2.69 1.15 -16.66
CA ILE A 118 1.67 0.13 -16.91
C ILE A 118 0.29 0.62 -16.48
N GLY A 119 0.18 1.26 -15.31
CA GLY A 119 -1.07 1.83 -14.82
C GLY A 119 -1.61 2.95 -15.71
N GLY A 120 -0.74 3.80 -16.25
CA GLY A 120 -1.11 4.83 -17.22
C GLY A 120 -1.61 4.25 -18.53
N THR A 121 -0.92 3.26 -19.09
CA THR A 121 -1.39 2.59 -20.32
C THR A 121 -2.72 1.85 -20.13
N LEU A 122 -2.94 1.22 -18.97
CA LEU A 122 -4.24 0.65 -18.60
C LEU A 122 -5.31 1.73 -18.44
N PHE A 123 -4.98 2.86 -17.82
CA PHE A 123 -5.90 3.99 -17.67
C PHE A 123 -6.37 4.48 -19.04
N ASP A 124 -5.45 4.63 -20.00
CA ASP A 124 -5.77 5.11 -21.34
C ASP A 124 -6.54 4.08 -22.17
N ALA A 125 -6.29 2.78 -21.98
CA ALA A 125 -6.90 1.72 -22.76
C ALA A 125 -8.30 1.31 -22.30
N ILE A 126 -8.51 1.15 -20.98
CA ILE A 126 -9.75 0.60 -20.40
C ILE A 126 -10.38 1.49 -19.33
N GLY A 127 -9.74 2.62 -19.01
CA GLY A 127 -10.25 3.62 -18.07
C GLY A 127 -9.67 3.51 -16.65
N TRP A 128 -10.15 4.40 -15.78
CA TRP A 128 -9.57 4.63 -14.45
C TRP A 128 -9.50 3.40 -13.54
N TRP A 129 -10.45 2.47 -13.66
CA TRP A 129 -10.51 1.26 -12.84
C TRP A 129 -9.40 0.25 -13.18
N GLY A 130 -8.82 0.32 -14.38
CA GLY A 130 -7.77 -0.60 -14.84
C GLY A 130 -6.51 -0.51 -13.97
N ALA A 131 -6.09 0.71 -13.63
CA ALA A 131 -4.94 0.93 -12.74
C ALA A 131 -5.19 0.38 -11.32
N PHE A 132 -6.40 0.55 -10.77
CA PHE A 132 -6.76 0.00 -9.46
C PHE A 132 -6.83 -1.53 -9.48
N ALA A 133 -7.38 -2.13 -10.54
CA ALA A 133 -7.45 -3.59 -10.68
C ALA A 133 -6.06 -4.23 -10.77
N PHE A 134 -5.16 -3.62 -11.55
CA PHE A 134 -3.77 -4.04 -11.64
C PHE A 134 -3.06 -3.95 -10.29
N GLY A 135 -3.21 -2.82 -9.59
CA GLY A 135 -2.68 -2.65 -8.24
C GLY A 135 -3.24 -3.69 -7.25
N ALA A 136 -4.54 -3.97 -7.30
CA ALA A 136 -5.18 -4.98 -6.46
C ALA A 136 -4.61 -6.38 -6.70
N ALA A 137 -4.36 -6.75 -7.97
CA ALA A 137 -3.76 -8.02 -8.33
C ALA A 137 -2.32 -8.15 -7.81
N LEU A 138 -1.50 -7.11 -7.97
CA LEU A 138 -0.13 -7.08 -7.46
C LEU A 138 -0.08 -7.18 -5.92
N LEU A 139 -0.96 -6.45 -5.24
CA LEU A 139 -1.06 -6.48 -3.78
C LEU A 139 -1.51 -7.84 -3.25
N CYS A 140 -2.45 -8.50 -3.94
CA CYS A 140 -2.87 -9.86 -3.64
C CYS A 140 -1.71 -10.84 -3.83
N GLY A 141 -1.00 -10.75 -4.96
CA GLY A 141 0.21 -11.55 -5.22
C GLY A 141 1.30 -11.35 -4.17
N SER A 142 1.55 -10.11 -3.75
CA SER A 142 2.48 -9.77 -2.67
C SER A 142 2.08 -10.44 -1.34
N SER A 143 0.80 -10.40 -0.97
CA SER A 143 0.30 -11.08 0.23
C SER A 143 0.49 -12.60 0.17
N LEU A 144 0.24 -13.21 -0.99
CA LEU A 144 0.47 -14.65 -1.21
C LEU A 144 1.94 -15.02 -1.10
N LEU A 145 2.85 -14.23 -1.68
CA LEU A 145 4.29 -14.45 -1.57
C LEU A 145 4.77 -14.31 -0.11
N ALA A 146 4.27 -13.31 0.62
CA ALA A 146 4.56 -13.15 2.03
C ALA A 146 4.06 -14.34 2.88
N LEU A 147 2.89 -14.88 2.55
CA LEU A 147 2.34 -16.10 3.17
C LEU A 147 3.21 -17.33 2.90
N VAL A 148 3.69 -17.49 1.66
CA VAL A 148 4.59 -18.59 1.29
C VAL A 148 5.91 -18.47 2.04
N ALA A 149 6.53 -17.29 2.05
CA ALA A 149 7.78 -17.02 2.78
C ALA A 149 7.62 -17.31 4.28
N TRP A 150 6.51 -16.91 4.88
CA TRP A 150 6.24 -17.21 6.29
C TRP A 150 6.13 -18.72 6.57
N ARG A 151 5.48 -19.48 5.67
CA ARG A 151 5.35 -20.94 5.79
C ARG A 151 6.69 -21.65 5.65
N THR A 152 7.57 -21.20 4.76
CA THR A 152 8.90 -21.81 4.59
C THR A 152 9.79 -21.53 5.79
N THR A 153 9.80 -20.30 6.31
CA THR A 153 10.58 -19.96 7.53
C THR A 153 10.09 -20.73 8.76
N ARG A 154 8.77 -20.93 8.91
CA ARG A 154 8.22 -21.74 10.03
C ARG A 154 8.56 -23.22 9.94
N ARG A 155 8.65 -23.79 8.73
CA ARG A 155 9.02 -25.19 8.52
C ARG A 155 10.52 -25.46 8.71
N ALA A 156 11.35 -24.42 8.64
CA ALA A 156 12.79 -24.50 8.82
C ALA A 156 13.24 -24.39 10.30
N LEU A 157 12.32 -24.11 11.23
CA LEU A 157 12.60 -24.12 12.67
C LEU A 157 12.35 -25.55 13.21
N PRO A 158 13.32 -26.15 13.93
CA PRO A 158 13.22 -27.51 14.48
C PRO A 158 12.14 -27.64 15.55
#